data_AF-A0A8E2DWS4-F1
#
_entry.id   AF-A0A8E2DWS4-F1
#
_cell.length_a   1.000
_cell.length_b   1.000
_cell.length_c   1.000
_cell.angle_alpha   90.00
_cell.angle_beta   90.00
_cell.angle_gamma   90.00
#
_symmetry.space_group_name_H-M   'P 1'
#
loop_
_entity.id
_entity.type
_entity.pdbx_description
1 polymer ?
#
loop_
_entity_poly.entity_id
_entity_poly.type
_entity_poly.pdbx_seq_one_letter_code
_entity_poly.pdbx_strand_id
1 'polypeptide(L)'
;MLTYENFPAGLKQPVRLLYLHPGKRTEQIQFSLKLYSLLSCQYEALSYTWGSVENPVIIKSNAGESFLATRSLASVFFRLRYPDKQRALWADAICINQDDKEEKGQQVNNMFNIYHRASQVLIWLGEIANNSKRA
;
A
#
# COMPACT_ATOMS: atom_id res chain seq x y z
N MET A 1 8.20 -8.70 11.62
CA MET A 1 8.18 -7.24 11.44
C MET A 1 8.73 -6.97 10.05
N LEU A 2 8.15 -6.01 9.32
CA LEU A 2 8.63 -5.69 7.97
C LEU A 2 9.89 -4.83 8.09
N THR A 3 10.96 -5.17 7.37
CA THR A 3 12.17 -4.36 7.36
C THR A 3 12.04 -3.22 6.37
N TYR A 4 12.43 -2.01 6.79
CA TYR A 4 12.39 -0.81 5.97
C TYR A 4 13.81 -0.32 5.68
N GLU A 5 14.11 -0.11 4.40
CA GLU A 5 15.31 0.62 3.99
C GLU A 5 15.16 2.10 4.35
N ASN A 6 16.17 2.68 5.00
CA ASN A 6 16.23 4.12 5.28
C ASN A 6 16.27 4.92 3.98
N PHE A 7 15.68 6.12 3.98
CA PHE A 7 15.75 7.02 2.84
C PHE A 7 17.20 7.47 2.58
N PRO A 8 17.75 7.27 1.37
CA PRO A 8 19.12 7.67 1.04
C PRO A 8 19.35 9.18 1.20
N ALA A 9 20.49 9.55 1.76
CA ALA A 9 20.92 10.94 1.82
C ALA A 9 21.00 11.54 0.40
N GLY A 10 20.26 12.62 0.16
CA GLY A 10 20.19 13.30 -1.14
C GLY A 10 19.02 12.87 -2.05
N LEU A 11 18.25 11.84 -1.69
CA LEU A 11 17.04 11.48 -2.43
C LEU A 11 15.97 12.57 -2.23
N LYS A 12 15.65 13.32 -3.30
CA LYS A 12 14.64 14.40 -3.23
C LYS A 12 13.24 13.82 -3.11
N GLN A 13 12.48 14.28 -2.10
CA GLN A 13 11.11 13.82 -1.82
C GLN A 13 11.02 12.29 -1.86
N PRO A 14 11.71 11.59 -0.94
CA PRO A 14 11.75 10.14 -0.95
C PRO A 14 10.35 9.57 -0.73
N VAL A 15 10.03 8.52 -1.47
CA VAL A 15 8.77 7.78 -1.33
C VAL A 15 9.06 6.29 -1.48
N ARG A 16 8.39 5.46 -0.69
CA ARG A 16 8.40 4.01 -0.86
C ARG A 16 7.16 3.60 -1.63
N LEU A 17 7.34 2.72 -2.61
CA LEU A 17 6.25 2.18 -3.41
C LEU A 17 6.13 0.68 -3.17
N LEU A 18 4.89 0.23 -2.99
CA LEU A 18 4.50 -1.17 -2.90
C LEU A 18 4.23 -1.71 -4.31
N TYR A 19 4.98 -2.71 -4.71
CA TYR A 19 4.70 -3.49 -5.90
C TYR A 19 3.88 -4.70 -5.48
N LEU A 20 2.58 -4.67 -5.75
CA LEU A 20 1.69 -5.80 -5.55
C LEU A 20 1.96 -6.85 -6.63
N HIS A 21 2.30 -8.07 -6.23
CA HIS A 21 2.69 -9.13 -7.16
C HIS A 21 1.47 -9.81 -7.77
N PRO A 22 1.57 -10.33 -9.01
CA PRO A 22 0.48 -11.03 -9.64
C PRO A 22 0.11 -12.32 -8.91
N GLY A 23 -1.12 -12.79 -9.11
CA GLY A 23 -1.56 -14.06 -8.55
C GLY A 23 -3.07 -14.26 -8.61
N LYS A 24 -3.49 -15.51 -8.41
CA LYS A 24 -4.90 -15.92 -8.39
C LYS A 24 -5.54 -15.52 -7.08
N ARG A 25 -6.85 -15.26 -7.09
CA ARG A 25 -7.63 -14.80 -5.92
C ARG A 25 -7.48 -15.66 -4.66
N THR A 26 -7.19 -16.95 -4.80
CA THR A 26 -6.97 -17.91 -3.71
C THR A 26 -5.54 -17.92 -3.18
N GLU A 27 -4.58 -17.38 -3.92
CA GLU A 27 -3.17 -17.35 -3.53
C GLU A 27 -2.91 -16.20 -2.54
N GLN A 28 -1.99 -16.44 -1.60
CA GLN A 28 -1.54 -15.44 -0.64
C GLN A 28 -1.03 -14.18 -1.35
N ILE A 29 -1.34 -13.00 -0.81
CA ILE A 29 -0.83 -11.74 -1.33
C ILE A 29 0.68 -11.66 -1.06
N GLN A 30 1.42 -11.36 -2.12
CA GLN A 30 2.84 -11.05 -2.08
C GLN A 30 3.07 -9.63 -2.59
N PHE A 31 4.08 -8.97 -2.04
CA PHE A 31 4.48 -7.65 -2.48
C PHE A 31 5.99 -7.44 -2.30
N SER A 32 6.51 -6.38 -2.90
CA SER A 32 7.86 -5.88 -2.62
C SER A 32 7.83 -4.37 -2.40
N LEU A 33 8.72 -3.85 -1.58
CA LEU A 33 8.89 -2.41 -1.38
C LEU A 33 10.15 -1.91 -2.09
N LYS A 34 10.05 -0.72 -2.68
CA LYS A 34 11.17 -0.08 -3.37
C LYS A 34 11.13 1.43 -3.14
N LEU A 35 12.31 2.03 -3.00
CA LEU A 35 12.48 3.47 -2.79
C LEU A 35 12.63 4.22 -4.12
N TYR A 36 11.97 5.37 -4.20
CA TYR A 36 12.01 6.27 -5.34
C TYR A 36 12.09 7.72 -4.89
N SER A 37 12.54 8.59 -5.81
CA SER A 37 12.17 10.00 -5.73
C SER A 37 10.74 10.14 -6.25
N LEU A 38 9.91 10.86 -5.50
CA LEU A 38 8.54 11.19 -5.89
C LEU A 38 8.48 11.97 -7.23
N LEU A 39 9.59 12.57 -7.65
CA LEU A 39 9.68 13.34 -8.88
C LEU A 39 9.87 12.48 -10.14
N SER A 40 10.23 11.20 -10.00
CA SER A 40 10.63 10.34 -11.13
C SER A 40 10.00 8.95 -11.12
N CYS A 41 8.91 8.74 -10.36
CA CYS A 41 8.19 7.48 -10.32
C CYS A 41 6.76 7.60 -10.85
N GLN A 42 6.21 6.46 -11.29
CA GLN A 42 4.81 6.31 -11.66
C GLN A 42 4.18 5.24 -10.77
N TYR A 43 3.04 5.56 -10.18
CA TYR A 43 2.31 4.71 -9.25
C TYR A 43 0.86 5.17 -9.12
N GLU A 44 0.02 4.35 -8.50
CA GLU A 44 -1.34 4.72 -8.10
C GLU A 44 -1.39 4.84 -6.57
N ALA A 45 -2.13 5.81 -6.04
CA ALA A 45 -2.31 5.97 -4.60
C ALA A 45 -3.61 5.33 -4.13
N LEU A 46 -3.58 4.66 -2.98
CA LEU A 46 -4.75 4.06 -2.35
C LEU A 46 -5.37 5.02 -1.33
N SER A 47 -6.65 5.32 -1.53
CA SER A 47 -7.48 5.99 -0.54
C SER A 47 -8.49 4.98 0.01
N TYR A 48 -8.27 4.52 1.23
CA TYR A 48 -9.07 3.49 1.88
C TYR A 48 -9.19 3.77 3.37
N THR A 49 -10.24 3.28 3.99
CA THR A 49 -10.33 3.29 5.45
C THR A 49 -9.41 2.21 6.01
N TRP A 50 -8.59 2.54 7.01
CA TRP A 50 -7.70 1.55 7.62
C TRP A 50 -8.47 0.35 8.17
N GLY A 51 -9.66 0.57 8.72
CA GLY A 51 -10.50 -0.47 9.30
C GLY A 51 -9.99 -0.94 10.66
N SER A 52 -10.55 -2.04 11.17
CA SER A 52 -10.11 -2.62 12.44
C SER A 52 -8.75 -3.31 12.30
N VAL A 53 -7.93 -3.17 13.33
CA VAL A 53 -6.68 -3.93 13.50
C VAL A 53 -6.92 -5.34 14.06
N GLU A 54 -8.15 -5.63 14.48
CA GLU A 54 -8.55 -6.96 14.94
C GLU A 54 -8.63 -7.95 13.77
N ASN A 55 -8.21 -9.19 14.02
CA ASN A 55 -8.20 -10.27 13.05
C ASN A 55 -7.51 -9.89 11.71
N PRO A 56 -6.22 -9.52 11.73
CA PRO A 56 -5.48 -9.11 10.54
C PRO A 56 -5.30 -10.27 9.56
N VAL A 57 -5.00 -9.93 8.32
CA VAL A 57 -4.63 -10.87 7.25
C VAL A 57 -3.13 -10.81 7.03
N ILE A 58 -2.47 -11.98 7.06
CA ILE A 58 -1.03 -12.07 6.81
C ILE A 58 -0.77 -12.01 5.30
N ILE A 59 -0.06 -10.97 4.88
CA ILE A 59 0.51 -10.82 3.54
C ILE A 59 2.04 -10.86 3.63
N LYS A 60 2.72 -11.21 2.54
CA LYS A 60 4.18 -11.45 2.57
C LYS A 60 4.98 -10.50 1.69
N SER A 61 6.12 -10.04 2.20
CA SER A 61 7.15 -9.43 1.35
C SER A 61 7.82 -10.50 0.48
N ASN A 62 8.48 -10.07 -0.59
CA ASN A 62 9.30 -10.94 -1.43
C ASN A 62 10.53 -11.51 -0.69
N ALA A 63 10.94 -10.90 0.44
CA ALA A 63 11.95 -11.43 1.34
C ALA A 63 11.40 -12.49 2.32
N GLY A 64 10.09 -12.81 2.25
CA GLY A 64 9.44 -13.79 3.11
C GLY A 64 8.92 -13.24 4.44
N GLU A 65 9.05 -11.93 4.67
CA GLU A 65 8.59 -11.30 5.91
C GLU A 65 7.07 -11.18 5.93
N SER A 66 6.48 -11.33 7.11
CA SER A 66 5.04 -11.19 7.30
C SER A 66 4.67 -9.77 7.68
N PHE A 67 3.62 -9.26 7.04
CA PHE A 67 2.95 -8.01 7.40
C PHE A 67 1.50 -8.31 7.78
N LEU A 68 1.06 -7.78 8.93
CA LEU A 68 -0.30 -7.91 9.43
C LEU A 68 -1.17 -6.81 8.82
N ALA A 69 -1.70 -7.06 7.63
CA ALA A 69 -2.60 -6.13 6.98
C ALA A 69 -3.97 -6.13 7.65
N THR A 70 -4.57 -4.95 7.80
CA THR A 70 -6.00 -4.89 8.14
C THR A 70 -6.81 -5.57 7.04
N ARG A 71 -8.02 -6.04 7.39
CA ARG A 71 -8.92 -6.65 6.41
C ARG A 71 -9.25 -5.71 5.26
N SER A 72 -9.37 -4.41 5.55
CA SER A 72 -9.63 -3.39 4.53
C SER A 72 -8.50 -3.37 3.48
N LEU A 73 -7.24 -3.24 3.92
CA LEU A 73 -6.09 -3.22 3.03
C LEU A 73 -5.93 -4.53 2.25
N ALA A 74 -6.07 -5.67 2.93
CA ALA A 74 -5.99 -6.98 2.27
C ALA A 74 -7.07 -7.13 1.19
N SER A 75 -8.30 -6.68 1.45
CA SER A 75 -9.42 -6.74 0.48
C SER A 75 -9.13 -5.90 -0.76
N VAL A 76 -8.58 -4.69 -0.57
CA VAL A 76 -8.10 -3.84 -1.67
C VAL A 76 -7.06 -4.58 -2.50
N PHE A 77 -6.06 -5.19 -1.88
CA PHE A 77 -5.03 -5.93 -2.60
C PHE A 77 -5.58 -7.13 -3.37
N PHE A 78 -6.48 -7.92 -2.78
CA PHE A 78 -7.15 -8.99 -3.51
C PHE A 78 -7.94 -8.49 -4.72
N ARG A 79 -8.53 -7.30 -4.64
CA ARG A 79 -9.30 -6.70 -5.73
C ARG A 79 -8.42 -6.10 -6.83
N LEU A 80 -7.31 -5.48 -6.46
CA LEU A 80 -6.44 -4.74 -7.37
C LEU A 80 -5.32 -5.58 -7.98
N ARG A 81 -5.01 -6.74 -7.40
CA ARG A 81 -4.00 -7.67 -7.91
C ARG A 81 -4.37 -8.14 -9.31
N TYR A 82 -3.46 -7.94 -10.26
CA TYR A 82 -3.58 -8.52 -11.59
C TYR A 82 -3.17 -10.00 -11.58
N PRO A 83 -3.67 -10.82 -12.53
CA PRO A 83 -3.29 -12.22 -12.62
C PRO A 83 -1.86 -12.43 -13.16
N ASP A 84 -1.32 -11.47 -13.91
CA ASP A 84 -0.16 -11.67 -14.79
C ASP A 84 0.92 -10.58 -14.70
N LYS A 85 0.64 -9.43 -14.08
CA LYS A 85 1.60 -8.33 -13.92
C LYS A 85 1.60 -7.72 -12.53
N GLN A 86 2.73 -7.10 -12.17
CA GLN A 86 2.83 -6.31 -10.95
C GLN A 86 2.06 -4.99 -11.06
N ARG A 87 1.63 -4.45 -9.93
CA ARG A 87 0.99 -3.13 -9.83
C ARG A 87 1.73 -2.26 -8.81
N ALA A 88 2.17 -1.08 -9.23
CA ALA A 88 2.85 -0.13 -8.36
C ALA A 88 1.85 0.76 -7.63
N LEU A 89 1.79 0.61 -6.31
CA LEU A 89 0.83 1.25 -5.43
C LEU A 89 1.54 2.03 -4.33
N TRP A 90 0.88 3.07 -3.83
CA TRP A 90 1.19 3.69 -2.56
C TRP A 90 0.03 3.48 -1.60
N ALA A 91 0.30 2.86 -0.45
CA ALA A 91 -0.63 2.74 0.68
C ALA A 91 0.11 3.12 1.95
N ASP A 92 -0.38 4.14 2.65
CA ASP A 92 0.22 4.70 3.86
C ASP A 92 0.59 3.65 4.92
N ALA A 93 -0.27 2.65 5.15
CA ALA A 93 -0.01 1.63 6.17
C ALA A 93 1.23 0.74 5.92
N ILE A 94 1.70 0.64 4.66
CA ILE A 94 2.87 -0.18 4.29
C ILE A 94 4.00 0.66 3.71
N CYS A 95 3.70 1.72 2.96
CA CYS A 95 4.72 2.54 2.32
C CYS A 95 5.42 3.47 3.32
N ILE A 96 4.74 3.82 4.42
CA ILE A 96 5.33 4.58 5.52
C ILE A 96 5.78 3.60 6.61
N ASN A 97 7.02 3.73 7.06
CA ASN A 97 7.47 3.03 8.26
C ASN A 97 6.71 3.58 9.48
N GLN A 98 5.71 2.84 9.95
CA GLN A 98 4.83 3.29 11.03
C GLN A 98 5.54 3.38 12.40
N ASP A 99 6.66 2.68 12.55
CA ASP A 99 7.43 2.61 13.79
C ASP A 99 8.51 3.71 13.87
N ASP A 100 8.85 4.35 12.74
CA ASP A 100 9.75 5.51 12.68
C ASP A 100 8.95 6.81 12.69
N LYS A 101 8.97 7.52 13.82
CA LYS A 101 8.22 8.77 14.01
C LYS A 101 8.71 9.90 13.09
N GLU A 102 9.99 9.94 12.79
CA GLU A 102 10.57 10.98 11.93
C GLU A 102 10.17 10.72 10.47
N GLU A 103 10.38 9.51 9.97
CA GLU A 103 9.95 9.11 8.63
C GLU A 103 8.45 9.33 8.46
N LYS A 104 7.65 8.87 9.44
CA LYS A 104 6.20 9.02 9.43
C LYS A 104 5.78 10.48 9.38
N GLY A 105 6.38 11.34 10.21
CA GLY A 105 6.09 12.77 10.19
C GLY A 105 6.40 13.41 8.83
N GLN A 106 7.54 13.08 8.23
CA GLN A 106 7.94 13.56 6.92
C GLN A 106 6.96 13.10 5.82
N GLN A 107 6.59 11.82 5.80
CA GLN A 107 5.68 11.26 4.79
C GLN A 107 4.25 11.80 4.94
N VAL A 108 3.74 11.94 6.18
CA VAL A 108 2.42 12.55 6.45
C VAL A 108 2.38 13.99 5.94
N ASN A 109 3.41 14.78 6.23
CA ASN A 109 3.52 16.16 5.70
C ASN A 109 3.61 16.21 4.17
N ASN A 110 4.11 15.14 3.54
CA ASN A 110 4.25 15.03 2.09
C ASN A 110 3.05 14.39 1.39
N MET A 111 2.00 13.95 2.13
CA MET A 111 0.87 13.23 1.55
C MET A 111 0.20 14.00 0.42
N PHE A 112 0.05 15.33 0.53
CA PHE A 112 -0.51 16.14 -0.55
C PHE A 112 0.21 15.91 -1.88
N ASN A 113 1.55 15.99 -1.88
CA ASN A 113 2.35 15.78 -3.09
C ASN A 113 2.27 14.33 -3.58
N ILE A 114 2.22 13.36 -2.66
CA ILE A 114 2.12 11.94 -3.00
C ILE A 114 0.78 11.66 -3.71
N TYR A 115 -0.34 12.17 -3.21
CA TYR A 115 -1.62 11.99 -3.90
C TYR A 115 -1.68 12.80 -5.19
N HIS A 116 -1.18 14.04 -5.18
CA HIS A 116 -1.20 14.92 -6.36
C HIS A 116 -0.39 14.37 -7.55
N ARG A 117 0.71 13.67 -7.28
CA ARG A 117 1.60 13.09 -8.30
C ARG A 117 1.25 11.66 -8.70
N ALA A 118 0.33 11.01 -7.99
CA ALA A 118 -0.12 9.68 -8.36
C ALA A 118 -0.77 9.71 -9.75
N SER A 119 -0.51 8.70 -10.57
CA SER A 119 -1.16 8.58 -11.88
C SER A 119 -2.69 8.47 -11.76
N GLN A 120 -3.16 7.82 -10.69
CA GLN A 120 -4.55 7.73 -10.28
C GLN A 120 -4.64 7.59 -8.77
N VAL A 121 -5.77 8.01 -8.21
CA VAL A 121 -6.14 7.72 -6.81
C VAL A 121 -7.28 6.72 -6.81
N LEU A 122 -7.02 5.53 -6.28
CA LEU A 122 -7.98 4.44 -6.22
C LEU A 122 -8.71 4.51 -4.87
N ILE A 123 -10.01 4.80 -4.94
CA ILE A 123 -10.86 4.93 -3.75
C ILE A 123 -11.49 3.57 -3.44
N TRP A 124 -11.28 3.09 -2.21
CA TRP A 124 -11.91 1.88 -1.69
C TRP A 124 -12.99 2.20 -0.67
N LEU A 125 -14.23 1.86 -1.02
CA LEU A 125 -15.42 2.11 -0.19
C LEU A 125 -15.83 0.89 0.65
N GLY A 126 -15.01 -0.17 0.68
CA GLY A 126 -15.35 -1.44 1.30
C GLY A 126 -15.93 -2.45 0.31
N GLU A 127 -16.12 -3.68 0.79
CA GLU A 127 -16.87 -4.68 0.03
C GLU A 127 -18.35 -4.28 0.00
N ILE A 128 -18.98 -4.38 -1.17
CA ILE A 128 -20.43 -4.20 -1.28
C ILE A 128 -21.06 -5.36 -0.51
N ALA A 129 -21.62 -5.07 0.66
CA ALA A 129 -22.46 -6.03 1.35
C ALA A 129 -23.65 -6.36 0.42
N ASN A 130 -23.93 -7.65 0.19
CA ASN A 130 -25.12 -8.13 -0.53
C ASN A 130 -26.40 -7.88 0.30
N ASN A 131 -26.61 -6.67 0.78
CA ASN A 131 -27.83 -6.25 1.45
C ASN A 131 -28.25 -4.85 0.99
N SER A 132 -28.11 -4.59 -0.31
CA SER A 132 -28.87 -3.53 -0.96
C SER A 132 -30.35 -3.90 -0.93
N LYS A 133 -31.03 -3.61 0.18
CA LYS A 133 -32.44 -3.28 0.11
C LYS A 133 -32.51 -2.02 -0.74
N ARG A 134 -32.92 -2.19 -2.00
CA ARG A 134 -33.33 -1.08 -2.85
C ARG A 134 -34.38 -0.29 -2.07
N ALA A 135 -34.18 1.03 -1.98
CA ALA A 135 -35.24 1.96 -1.64
C ALA A 135 -36.26 2.00 -2.78
#